data_AF-A0AAD2JX09-F1
#
_entry.id   AF-A0AAD2JX09-F1
#
_cell.length_a   1.000
_cell.length_b   1.000
_cell.length_c   1.000
_cell.angle_alpha   90.00
_cell.angle_beta   90.00
_cell.angle_gamma   90.00
#
_symmetry.space_group_name_H-M   'P 1'
#
loop_
_entity.id
_entity.type
_entity.pdbx_description
1 polymer ?
#
loop_
_entity_poly.entity_id
_entity_poly.type
_entity_poly.pdbx_seq_one_letter_code
_entity_poly.pdbx_strand_id
1 'polypeptide(L)'
;MPQALFADPQRKQKKKRTLQTVEEREAETLAKEMSWIWRTSLKPVAEVASSSQNPETDSTSLSPAVAEHEAQLLTAGLRVEWAKARARAGRWREEVDLLEEEMRRVLAFEEWRAAWWRERRLGREAEELGPAMDEALHAYAEKQARFHDRRAGKLRHMWKSVPGSIETGRKGVVSTVEASDAEEDLAIDLDVDR
;
A
#
# COMPACT_ATOMS: atom_id res chain seq x y z
N MET A 1 -13.87 58.91 1.50
CA MET A 1 -14.87 57.87 1.83
C MET A 1 -14.40 56.54 1.27
N PRO A 2 -13.99 55.54 2.08
CA PRO A 2 -13.62 54.23 1.55
C PRO A 2 -14.87 53.38 1.29
N GLN A 3 -15.04 52.93 0.04
CA GLN A 3 -16.10 51.99 -0.34
C GLN A 3 -15.79 50.60 0.22
N ALA A 4 -16.67 50.12 1.09
CA ALA A 4 -16.61 48.78 1.64
C ALA A 4 -16.84 47.72 0.54
N LEU A 5 -15.91 46.78 0.49
CA LEU A 5 -15.93 45.54 -0.28
C LEU A 5 -17.22 44.75 0.01
N PHE A 6 -18.18 44.78 -0.90
CA PHE A 6 -19.26 43.80 -0.93
C PHE A 6 -18.67 42.43 -1.26
N ALA A 7 -18.50 41.60 -0.24
CA ALA A 7 -18.11 40.22 -0.41
C ALA A 7 -19.24 39.45 -1.11
N ASP A 8 -19.06 39.19 -2.40
CA ASP A 8 -19.98 38.43 -3.25
C ASP A 8 -20.41 37.09 -2.60
N PRO A 9 -21.70 36.93 -2.24
CA PRO A 9 -22.20 35.73 -1.57
C PRO A 9 -22.04 34.46 -2.40
N GLN A 10 -22.01 34.57 -3.73
CA GLN A 10 -21.83 33.43 -4.64
C GLN A 10 -20.41 32.85 -4.53
N ARG A 11 -19.41 33.69 -4.24
CA ARG A 11 -18.02 33.25 -4.04
C ARG A 11 -17.86 32.43 -2.77
N LYS A 12 -18.61 32.75 -1.71
CA LYS A 12 -18.65 31.98 -0.47
C LYS A 12 -19.31 30.61 -0.68
N GLN A 13 -20.41 30.55 -1.43
CA GLN A 13 -21.08 29.29 -1.78
C GLN A 13 -20.24 28.38 -2.67
N LYS A 14 -19.59 28.93 -3.71
CA LYS A 14 -18.68 28.16 -4.58
C LYS A 14 -17.52 27.56 -3.79
N LYS A 15 -16.89 28.33 -2.89
CA LYS A 15 -15.82 27.85 -2.00
C LYS A 15 -16.29 26.75 -1.05
N LYS A 16 -17.49 26.89 -0.45
CA LYS A 16 -18.06 25.85 0.43
C LYS A 16 -18.28 24.52 -0.29
N ARG A 17 -18.85 24.56 -1.51
CA ARG A 17 -19.06 23.36 -2.34
C ARG A 17 -17.75 22.69 -2.76
N THR A 18 -16.71 23.46 -3.08
CA THR A 18 -15.40 22.88 -3.45
C THR A 18 -14.69 22.26 -2.26
N LEU A 19 -14.80 22.86 -1.08
CA LEU A 19 -14.24 22.28 0.15
C LEU A 19 -14.96 21.00 0.55
N GLN A 20 -16.30 20.96 0.46
CA GLN A 20 -17.06 19.73 0.72
C GLN A 20 -16.66 18.58 -0.21
N THR A 21 -16.47 18.85 -1.52
CA THR A 21 -16.04 17.80 -2.46
C THR A 21 -14.61 17.30 -2.24
N VAL A 22 -13.75 18.10 -1.62
CA VAL A 22 -12.38 17.70 -1.28
C VAL A 22 -12.37 16.92 0.03
N GLU A 23 -13.12 17.37 1.05
CA GLU A 23 -13.31 16.64 2.30
C GLU A 23 -14.02 15.29 2.09
N GLU A 24 -15.00 15.20 1.19
CA GLU A 24 -15.65 13.93 0.83
C GLU A 24 -14.68 12.96 0.16
N ARG A 25 -13.80 13.46 -0.73
CA ARG A 25 -12.75 12.64 -1.35
C ARG A 25 -11.68 12.21 -0.34
N GLU A 26 -11.32 13.08 0.59
CA GLU A 26 -10.40 12.76 1.68
C GLU A 26 -11.03 11.74 2.64
N ALA A 27 -12.31 11.88 2.98
CA ALA A 27 -13.07 10.93 3.78
C ALA A 27 -13.25 9.58 3.09
N GLU A 28 -13.48 9.54 1.77
CA GLU A 28 -13.50 8.31 0.97
C GLU A 28 -12.12 7.63 0.92
N THR A 29 -11.03 8.40 0.89
CA THR A 29 -9.67 7.82 0.99
C THR A 29 -9.36 7.30 2.39
N LEU A 30 -9.93 7.89 3.44
CA LEU A 30 -9.82 7.41 4.83
C LEU A 30 -10.77 6.23 5.12
N ALA A 31 -11.83 6.06 4.33
CA ALA A 31 -12.79 4.96 4.39
C ALA A 31 -12.42 3.78 3.47
N LYS A 32 -11.17 3.69 2.99
CA LYS A 32 -10.67 2.45 2.39
C LYS A 32 -10.53 1.41 3.49
N GLU A 33 -11.62 0.67 3.72
CA GLU A 33 -11.63 -0.51 4.57
C GLU A 33 -10.42 -1.39 4.22
N MET A 34 -9.59 -1.68 5.23
CA MET A 34 -8.46 -2.58 5.06
C MET A 34 -9.00 -3.94 4.57
N SER A 35 -8.44 -4.45 3.47
CA SER A 35 -8.85 -5.76 2.96
C SER A 35 -8.80 -6.81 4.07
N TRP A 36 -9.73 -7.76 4.06
CA TRP A 36 -9.89 -8.76 5.13
C TRP A 36 -8.59 -9.53 5.47
N ILE A 37 -7.63 -9.54 4.56
CA ILE A 37 -6.34 -10.21 4.75
C ILE A 37 -5.42 -9.47 5.71
N TRP A 38 -5.56 -8.14 5.80
CA TRP A 38 -4.87 -7.29 6.76
C TRP A 38 -5.62 -7.18 8.09
N ARG A 39 -6.82 -7.76 8.19
CA ARG A 39 -7.60 -7.79 9.42
C ARG A 39 -7.04 -8.87 10.35
N THR A 40 -6.24 -8.46 11.33
CA THR A 40 -5.80 -9.36 12.41
C THR A 40 -6.90 -9.45 13.46
N SER A 41 -7.87 -10.35 13.28
CA SER A 41 -8.78 -10.75 14.37
C SER A 41 -8.01 -11.65 15.35
N LEU A 42 -7.00 -11.09 16.02
CA LEU A 42 -6.43 -11.73 17.20
C LEU A 42 -7.41 -11.49 18.33
N LYS A 43 -8.28 -12.46 18.60
CA LYS A 43 -8.87 -12.56 19.93
C LYS A 43 -7.71 -12.84 20.89
N PRO A 44 -7.53 -12.06 21.97
CA PRO A 44 -6.49 -12.35 22.94
C PRO A 44 -6.71 -13.78 23.46
N VAL A 45 -5.64 -14.59 23.42
CA VAL A 45 -5.63 -16.01 23.84
C VAL A 45 -6.19 -16.21 25.26
N ALA A 46 -6.18 -15.15 26.08
CA ALA A 46 -6.77 -15.13 27.42
C ALA A 46 -8.29 -15.38 27.47
N GLU A 47 -9.04 -15.08 26.40
CA GLU A 47 -10.51 -15.21 26.39
C GLU A 47 -10.97 -16.64 26.08
N VAL A 48 -10.18 -17.41 25.32
CA VAL A 48 -10.45 -18.83 25.04
C VAL A 48 -10.22 -19.69 26.28
N ALA A 49 -9.27 -19.30 27.15
CA ALA A 49 -9.02 -19.99 28.40
C ALA A 49 -10.10 -19.75 29.48
N SER A 50 -10.90 -18.67 29.37
CA SER A 50 -11.87 -18.29 30.42
C SER A 50 -13.28 -18.87 30.22
N SER A 51 -13.57 -19.54 29.10
CA SER A 51 -14.89 -20.14 28.85
C SER A 51 -14.92 -21.66 29.04
N SER A 52 -13.96 -22.23 29.79
CA SER A 52 -14.04 -23.62 30.26
C SER A 52 -14.07 -23.65 31.79
N GLN A 53 -15.23 -23.31 32.35
CA GLN A 53 -15.58 -23.74 33.70
C GLN A 53 -16.45 -24.99 33.58
N ASN A 54 -15.81 -26.15 33.58
CA ASN A 54 -16.38 -27.37 34.15
C ASN A 54 -15.39 -27.87 35.21
N PRO A 55 -15.81 -27.98 36.47
CA PRO A 55 -15.00 -28.63 37.49
C PRO A 55 -15.13 -30.15 37.36
N GLU A 56 -14.02 -30.83 37.65
CA GLU A 56 -13.86 -32.27 37.82
C GLU A 56 -13.61 -33.08 36.54
N THR A 57 -12.33 -33.33 36.26
CA THR A 57 -11.93 -34.61 35.66
C THR A 57 -10.99 -35.32 36.62
N ASP A 58 -11.59 -36.30 37.28
CA ASP A 58 -10.96 -37.48 37.83
C ASP A 58 -9.96 -38.06 36.83
N SER A 59 -8.90 -38.70 37.33
CA SER A 59 -7.80 -39.26 36.54
C SER A 59 -8.29 -40.38 35.61
N THR A 60 -8.88 -40.00 34.47
CA THR A 60 -9.43 -40.92 33.47
C THR A 60 -8.55 -40.85 32.24
N SER A 61 -7.86 -41.95 31.97
CA SER A 61 -7.15 -42.24 30.73
C SER A 61 -7.99 -41.79 29.53
N LEU A 62 -7.56 -40.72 28.85
CA LEU A 62 -8.14 -40.29 27.58
C LEU A 62 -8.13 -41.49 26.62
N SER A 63 -9.31 -41.88 26.14
CA SER A 63 -9.42 -42.91 25.10
C SER A 63 -8.61 -42.46 23.88
N PRO A 64 -7.83 -43.36 23.24
CA PRO A 64 -6.97 -43.01 22.10
C PRO A 64 -7.73 -42.29 20.97
N ALA A 65 -9.00 -42.62 20.77
CA ALA A 65 -9.86 -41.97 19.76
C ALA A 65 -10.13 -40.47 20.02
N VAL A 66 -10.20 -40.03 21.28
CA VAL A 66 -10.43 -38.62 21.62
C VAL A 66 -9.16 -37.80 21.41
N ALA A 67 -8.00 -38.36 21.80
CA ALA A 67 -6.70 -37.75 21.56
C ALA A 67 -6.38 -37.64 20.07
N GLU A 68 -6.75 -38.65 19.26
CA GLU A 68 -6.61 -38.61 17.80
C GLU A 68 -7.47 -37.50 17.16
N HIS A 69 -8.72 -37.33 17.61
CA HIS A 69 -9.59 -36.28 17.10
C HIS A 69 -9.08 -34.87 17.45
N GLU A 70 -8.57 -34.65 18.66
CA GLU A 70 -7.93 -33.39 19.04
C GLU A 70 -6.68 -33.10 18.20
N ALA A 71 -5.82 -34.11 17.97
CA ALA A 71 -4.65 -33.97 17.11
C ALA A 71 -5.01 -33.62 15.65
N GLN A 72 -6.10 -34.19 15.12
CA GLN A 72 -6.61 -33.86 13.79
C GLN A 72 -7.10 -32.40 13.71
N LEU A 73 -7.83 -31.92 14.72
CA LEU A 73 -8.29 -30.52 14.77
C LEU A 73 -7.13 -29.54 14.87
N LEU A 74 -6.11 -29.83 15.69
CA LEU A 74 -4.89 -29.02 15.78
C LEU A 74 -4.15 -28.97 14.45
N THR A 75 -4.00 -30.12 13.78
CA THR A 75 -3.36 -30.22 12.47
C THR A 75 -4.14 -29.42 11.41
N ALA A 76 -5.47 -29.53 11.40
CA ALA A 76 -6.33 -28.76 10.50
C ALA A 76 -6.21 -27.24 10.76
N GLY A 77 -6.20 -26.81 12.02
CA GLY A 77 -5.98 -25.42 12.40
C GLY A 77 -4.62 -24.88 11.95
N LEU A 78 -3.54 -25.66 12.15
CA LEU A 78 -2.20 -25.30 11.69
C LEU A 78 -2.11 -25.17 10.17
N ARG A 79 -2.73 -26.08 9.41
CA ARG A 79 -2.79 -26.00 7.94
C ARG A 79 -3.51 -24.73 7.47
N VAL A 80 -4.61 -24.35 8.13
CA VAL A 80 -5.33 -23.11 7.84
C VAL A 80 -4.47 -21.88 8.12
N GLU A 81 -3.78 -21.84 9.26
CA GLU A 81 -2.91 -20.70 9.59
C GLU A 81 -1.69 -20.62 8.66
N TRP A 82 -1.10 -21.76 8.27
CA TRP A 82 -0.06 -21.82 7.25
C TRP A 82 -0.54 -21.29 5.90
N ALA A 83 -1.72 -21.74 5.43
CA ALA A 83 -2.30 -21.28 4.17
C ALA A 83 -2.58 -19.76 4.19
N LYS A 84 -3.09 -19.23 5.31
CA LYS A 84 -3.26 -17.78 5.51
C LYS A 84 -1.93 -17.04 5.47
N ALA A 85 -0.91 -17.54 6.17
CA ALA A 85 0.41 -16.92 6.18
C ALA A 85 1.06 -16.94 4.77
N ARG A 86 0.96 -18.05 4.05
CA ARG A 86 1.44 -18.19 2.67
C ARG A 86 0.71 -17.24 1.73
N ALA A 87 -0.62 -17.13 1.83
CA ALA A 87 -1.40 -16.19 1.04
C ALA A 87 -1.04 -14.72 1.32
N ARG A 88 -0.78 -14.36 2.60
CA ARG A 88 -0.27 -13.03 2.97
C ARG A 88 1.11 -12.77 2.38
N ALA A 89 2.02 -13.73 2.46
CA ALA A 89 3.35 -13.61 1.89
C ALA A 89 3.29 -13.43 0.36
N GLY A 90 2.41 -14.18 -0.32
CA GLY A 90 2.12 -14.02 -1.75
C GLY A 90 1.71 -12.60 -2.11
N ARG A 91 0.67 -12.07 -1.47
CA ARG A 91 0.23 -10.70 -1.75
C ARG A 91 1.21 -9.62 -1.32
N TRP A 92 1.95 -9.82 -0.23
CA TRP A 92 3.01 -8.87 0.14
C TRP A 92 4.06 -8.74 -0.96
N ARG A 93 4.44 -9.84 -1.63
CA ARG A 93 5.34 -9.78 -2.78
C ARG A 93 4.76 -8.94 -3.91
N GLU A 94 3.51 -9.17 -4.29
CA GLU A 94 2.83 -8.38 -5.33
C GLU A 94 2.78 -6.89 -4.98
N GLU A 95 2.45 -6.54 -3.73
CA GLU A 95 2.41 -5.14 -3.27
C GLU A 95 3.80 -4.48 -3.30
N VAL A 96 4.86 -5.22 -2.98
CA VAL A 96 6.25 -4.72 -3.09
C VAL A 96 6.59 -4.44 -4.56
N ASP A 97 6.25 -5.33 -5.47
CA ASP A 97 6.48 -5.15 -6.91
C ASP A 97 5.71 -3.94 -7.46
N LEU A 98 4.44 -3.77 -7.04
CA LEU A 98 3.62 -2.62 -7.39
C LEU A 98 4.19 -1.32 -6.83
N LEU A 99 4.67 -1.32 -5.59
CA LEU A 99 5.28 -0.15 -4.97
C LEU A 99 6.55 0.30 -5.71
N GLU A 100 7.42 -0.63 -6.11
CA GLU A 100 8.62 -0.33 -6.91
C GLU A 100 8.25 0.35 -8.23
N GLU A 101 7.24 -0.20 -8.92
CA GLU A 101 6.77 0.36 -10.18
C GLU A 101 6.10 1.73 -9.99
N GLU A 102 5.33 1.92 -8.92
CA GLU A 102 4.71 3.22 -8.62
C GLU A 102 5.77 4.28 -8.29
N MET A 103 6.79 3.93 -7.50
CA MET A 103 7.92 4.82 -7.25
C MET A 103 8.59 5.27 -8.55
N ARG A 104 8.82 4.33 -9.48
CA ARG A 104 9.38 4.63 -10.80
C ARG A 104 8.46 5.53 -11.62
N ARG A 105 7.15 5.24 -11.67
CA ARG A 105 6.14 6.02 -12.42
C ARG A 105 6.00 7.44 -11.89
N VAL A 106 5.97 7.62 -10.57
CA VAL A 106 5.87 8.94 -9.95
C VAL A 106 7.09 9.79 -10.32
N LEU A 107 8.31 9.23 -10.28
CA LEU A 107 9.50 9.96 -10.70
C LEU A 107 9.46 10.32 -12.20
N ALA A 108 9.10 9.37 -13.06
CA ALA A 108 8.96 9.60 -14.48
C ALA A 108 7.90 10.68 -14.80
N PHE A 109 6.80 10.69 -14.05
CA PHE A 109 5.77 11.72 -14.16
C PHE A 109 6.30 13.10 -13.79
N GLU A 110 7.04 13.24 -12.69
CA GLU A 110 7.63 14.55 -12.32
C GLU A 110 8.58 15.06 -13.39
N GLU A 111 9.45 14.19 -13.92
CA GLU A 111 10.42 14.56 -14.94
C GLU A 111 9.75 14.96 -16.26
N TRP A 112 8.79 14.15 -16.70
CA TRP A 112 7.95 14.47 -17.85
C TRP A 112 7.22 15.79 -17.65
N ARG A 113 6.66 16.04 -16.45
CA ARG A 113 5.93 17.27 -16.18
C ARG A 113 6.83 18.50 -16.16
N ALA A 114 8.04 18.35 -15.63
CA ALA A 114 9.05 19.39 -15.72
C ALA A 114 9.37 19.72 -17.19
N ALA A 115 9.63 18.71 -18.02
CA ALA A 115 9.88 18.85 -19.47
C ALA A 115 8.71 19.52 -20.19
N TRP A 116 7.47 19.07 -19.92
CA TRP A 116 6.25 19.65 -20.48
C TRP A 116 6.13 21.16 -20.20
N TRP A 117 6.45 21.59 -18.98
CA TRP A 117 6.49 23.02 -18.66
C TRP A 117 7.58 23.77 -19.43
N ARG A 118 8.74 23.14 -19.69
CA ARG A 118 9.78 23.76 -20.53
C ARG A 118 9.39 23.83 -22.00
N GLU A 119 8.69 22.83 -22.52
CA GLU A 119 8.22 22.81 -23.92
C GLU A 119 7.14 23.86 -24.19
N ARG A 120 6.27 24.16 -23.20
CA ARG A 120 5.30 25.27 -23.32
C ARG A 120 5.93 26.63 -23.53
N ARG A 121 7.25 26.79 -23.34
CA ARG A 121 7.99 28.00 -23.70
C ARG A 121 7.96 28.30 -25.20
N LEU A 122 7.69 27.30 -26.04
CA LEU A 122 7.72 27.40 -27.51
C LEU A 122 6.32 27.62 -28.12
N GLY A 123 5.31 27.97 -27.31
CA GLY A 123 3.93 28.09 -27.75
C GLY A 123 3.59 29.42 -28.43
N ARG A 124 2.80 29.35 -29.52
CA ARG A 124 2.26 30.50 -30.30
C ARG A 124 1.61 31.61 -29.48
N GLU A 125 1.09 31.30 -28.28
CA GLU A 125 0.38 32.26 -27.42
C GLU A 125 1.26 33.43 -26.97
N ALA A 126 2.58 33.24 -26.87
CA ALA A 126 3.47 34.26 -26.33
C ALA A 126 3.83 35.38 -27.34
N GLU A 127 3.84 35.06 -28.63
CA GLU A 127 4.17 36.00 -29.71
C GLU A 127 3.07 37.08 -29.89
N GLU A 128 1.83 36.75 -29.53
CA GLU A 128 0.66 37.65 -29.62
C GLU A 128 0.55 38.63 -28.43
N LEU A 129 1.18 38.33 -27.29
CA LEU A 129 0.99 39.04 -26.02
C LEU A 129 2.04 40.13 -25.73
N GLY A 130 3.03 40.28 -26.60
CA GLY A 130 4.13 41.24 -26.45
C GLY A 130 5.24 40.78 -25.49
N PRO A 131 6.42 41.43 -25.54
CA PRO A 131 7.66 40.91 -24.97
C PRO A 131 7.65 40.78 -23.44
N ALA A 132 6.99 41.70 -22.74
CA ALA A 132 6.92 41.65 -21.27
C ALA A 132 6.05 40.48 -20.76
N MET A 133 4.99 40.15 -21.48
CA MET A 133 4.14 39.01 -21.12
C MET A 133 4.80 37.68 -21.48
N ASP A 134 5.49 37.61 -22.63
CA ASP A 134 6.31 36.47 -23.01
C ASP A 134 7.37 36.14 -21.94
N GLU A 135 8.13 37.16 -21.50
CA GLU A 135 9.12 37.00 -20.42
C GLU A 135 8.48 36.49 -19.12
N ALA A 136 7.31 37.02 -18.75
CA ALA A 136 6.58 36.59 -17.55
C ALA A 136 6.10 35.14 -17.65
N LEU A 137 5.57 34.72 -18.81
CA LEU A 137 5.16 33.34 -19.08
C LEU A 137 6.35 32.39 -19.04
N HIS A 138 7.48 32.81 -19.63
CA HIS A 138 8.72 32.05 -19.60
C HIS A 138 9.23 31.85 -18.16
N ALA A 139 9.30 32.93 -17.38
CA ALA A 139 9.71 32.88 -15.98
C ALA A 139 8.79 31.97 -15.14
N TYR A 140 7.47 32.03 -15.39
CA TYR A 140 6.51 31.17 -14.71
C TYR A 140 6.68 29.70 -15.09
N ALA A 141 6.83 29.40 -16.38
CA ALA A 141 7.04 28.04 -16.87
C ALA A 141 8.34 27.41 -16.30
N GLU A 142 9.44 28.19 -16.26
CA GLU A 142 10.69 27.78 -15.60
C GLU A 142 10.50 27.54 -14.10
N LYS A 143 9.75 28.40 -13.40
CA LYS A 143 9.44 28.20 -11.98
C LYS A 143 8.67 26.89 -11.75
N GLN A 144 7.69 26.57 -12.59
CA GLN A 144 6.93 25.31 -12.50
C GLN A 144 7.80 24.09 -12.80
N ALA A 145 8.64 24.16 -13.84
CA ALA A 145 9.58 23.07 -14.14
C ALA A 145 10.50 22.77 -12.94
N ARG A 146 11.09 23.82 -12.34
CA ARG A 146 11.93 23.69 -11.14
C ARG A 146 11.19 23.11 -9.93
N PHE A 147 9.90 23.40 -9.79
CA PHE A 147 9.10 22.81 -8.71
C PHE A 147 9.01 21.28 -8.87
N HIS A 148 8.74 20.80 -10.08
CA HIS A 148 8.70 19.38 -10.39
C HIS A 148 10.07 18.72 -10.24
N ASP A 149 11.16 19.35 -10.72
CA ASP A 149 12.53 18.84 -10.53
C ASP A 149 12.87 18.66 -9.04
N ARG A 150 12.52 19.66 -8.20
CA ARG A 150 12.75 19.61 -6.75
C ARG A 150 11.93 18.50 -6.10
N ARG A 151 10.68 18.31 -6.52
CA ARG A 151 9.82 17.23 -6.01
C ARG A 151 10.40 15.86 -6.38
N ALA A 152 10.81 15.67 -7.62
CA ALA A 152 11.49 14.46 -8.07
C ALA A 152 12.78 14.19 -7.27
N GLY A 153 13.59 15.23 -7.03
CA GLY A 153 14.80 15.13 -6.20
C GLY A 153 14.51 14.73 -4.76
N LYS A 154 13.48 15.32 -4.13
CA LYS A 154 13.06 14.95 -2.77
C LYS A 154 12.56 13.51 -2.70
N LEU A 155 11.75 13.08 -3.66
CA LEU A 155 11.25 11.71 -3.75
C LEU A 155 12.39 10.71 -3.93
N ARG A 156 13.32 10.97 -4.87
CA ARG A 156 14.54 10.15 -5.04
C ARG A 156 15.34 10.02 -3.75
N HIS A 157 15.53 11.12 -3.03
CA HIS A 157 16.27 11.10 -1.78
C HIS A 157 15.54 10.27 -0.71
N MET A 158 14.24 10.50 -0.53
CA MET A 158 13.39 9.76 0.41
C MET A 158 13.36 8.26 0.11
N TRP A 159 13.42 7.89 -1.17
CA TRP A 159 13.35 6.51 -1.64
C TRP A 159 14.71 5.83 -1.84
N LYS A 160 15.81 6.51 -1.55
CA LYS A 160 17.17 6.01 -1.84
C LYS A 160 17.49 4.67 -1.18
N SER A 161 16.97 4.41 0.02
CA SER A 161 17.23 3.16 0.76
C SER A 161 16.26 2.03 0.42
N VAL A 162 15.10 2.34 -0.17
CA VAL A 162 14.00 1.38 -0.35
C VAL A 162 14.41 0.19 -1.22
N PRO A 163 15.07 0.36 -2.38
CA PRO A 163 15.49 -0.78 -3.20
C PRO A 163 16.42 -1.76 -2.45
N GLY A 164 17.34 -1.24 -1.63
CA GLY A 164 18.23 -2.08 -0.83
C GLY A 164 17.50 -2.87 0.25
N SER A 165 16.48 -2.25 0.89
CA SER A 165 15.61 -2.94 1.84
C SER A 165 14.79 -4.05 1.17
N ILE A 166 14.27 -3.79 -0.03
CA ILE A 166 13.50 -4.77 -0.81
C ILE A 166 14.40 -5.93 -1.23
N GLU A 167 15.59 -5.65 -1.75
CA GLU A 167 16.54 -6.70 -2.15
C GLU A 167 16.95 -7.58 -0.95
N THR A 168 17.19 -6.97 0.20
CA THR A 168 17.48 -7.68 1.45
C THR A 168 16.31 -8.58 1.85
N GLY A 169 15.08 -8.06 1.79
CA GLY A 169 13.87 -8.82 2.09
C GLY A 169 13.63 -9.98 1.10
N ARG A 170 13.85 -9.76 -0.20
CA ARG A 170 13.74 -10.78 -1.24
C ARG A 170 14.74 -11.91 -1.02
N LYS A 171 16.01 -11.60 -0.72
CA LYS A 171 17.04 -12.61 -0.39
C LYS A 171 16.67 -13.44 0.84
N GLY A 172 16.10 -12.80 1.87
CA GLY A 172 15.59 -13.50 3.05
C GLY A 172 14.50 -14.52 2.70
N VAL A 173 13.54 -14.15 1.85
CA VAL A 173 12.45 -15.03 1.43
C VAL A 173 12.93 -16.17 0.52
N VAL A 174 13.79 -15.90 -0.46
CA VAL A 174 14.31 -16.93 -1.38
C VAL A 174 15.04 -18.04 -0.61
N SER A 175 15.85 -17.69 0.41
CA SER A 175 16.53 -18.69 1.25
C SER A 175 15.57 -19.62 2.01
N THR A 176 14.36 -19.15 2.33
CA THR A 176 13.34 -19.96 3.02
C THR A 176 12.49 -20.80 2.08
N VAL A 177 12.32 -20.37 0.82
CA VAL A 177 11.47 -21.06 -0.17
C VAL A 177 12.25 -22.15 -0.89
N GLU A 178 13.53 -21.94 -1.23
CA GLU A 178 14.35 -23.01 -1.82
C GLU A 178 14.56 -24.21 -0.87
N ALA A 179 14.50 -23.98 0.44
CA ALA A 179 14.47 -25.06 1.43
C ALA A 179 13.12 -25.79 1.51
N SER A 180 12.03 -25.13 1.10
CA SER A 180 10.65 -25.68 1.13
C SER A 180 10.31 -26.42 -0.17
N ASP A 181 10.70 -25.89 -1.33
CA ASP A 181 10.37 -26.48 -2.63
C ASP A 181 11.19 -27.76 -2.89
N ALA A 182 12.40 -27.85 -2.31
CA ALA A 182 13.19 -29.08 -2.31
C ALA A 182 12.58 -30.23 -1.49
N GLU A 183 11.67 -29.94 -0.55
CA GLU A 183 10.91 -30.97 0.19
C GLU A 183 9.57 -31.32 -0.49
N GLU A 184 8.98 -30.40 -1.27
CA GLU A 184 7.72 -30.62 -1.99
C GLU A 184 7.90 -31.58 -3.19
N ASP A 185 9.04 -31.51 -3.90
CA ASP A 185 9.39 -32.45 -4.98
C ASP A 185 9.71 -33.88 -4.47
N LEU A 186 10.09 -34.03 -3.19
CA LEU A 186 10.30 -35.34 -2.56
C LEU A 186 9.01 -35.95 -1.97
N ALA A 187 7.96 -35.15 -1.78
CA ALA A 187 6.70 -35.59 -1.19
C ALA A 187 5.68 -36.09 -2.23
N ILE A 188 5.82 -35.73 -3.51
CA ILE A 188 4.90 -36.12 -4.59
C ILE A 188 5.11 -37.59 -5.02
N ASP A 189 6.28 -38.20 -4.76
CA ASP A 189 6.58 -39.58 -5.14
C ASP A 189 6.08 -40.66 -4.14
N LEU A 190 5.45 -40.28 -3.02
CA LEU A 190 5.00 -41.23 -1.99
C LEU A 190 3.51 -41.62 -2.05
N ASP A 191 2.73 -41.12 -3.02
CA ASP A 191 1.27 -41.34 -3.07
C ASP A 191 0.74 -41.95 -4.38
N VAL A 192 1.59 -42.56 -5.22
CA VAL A 192 1.16 -43.17 -6.51
C VAL A 192 0.92 -44.69 -6.46
N ASP A 193 1.34 -45.40 -5.41
CA ASP A 193 1.09 -46.85 -5.29
C ASP A 193 0.26 -47.21 -4.05
N ARG A 194 -1.08 -47.17 -4.17
CA ARG A 194 -1.99 -47.95 -3.31
C ARG A 194 -3.25 -48.39 -4.01
#